data_AF-A0A381I588-F1
#
_entry.id   AF-A0A381I588-F1
#
_cell.length_a   1.000
_cell.length_b   1.000
_cell.length_c   1.000
_cell.angle_alpha   90.00
_cell.angle_beta   90.00
_cell.angle_gamma   90.00
#
_symmetry.space_group_name_H-M   'P 1'
#
loop_
_entity.id
_entity.type
_entity.pdbx_description
1 polymer ?
#
loop_
_entity_poly.entity_id
_entity_poly.type
_entity_poly.pdbx_seq_one_letter_code
_entity_poly.pdbx_strand_id
1 'polypeptide(L)'
;MMDSVTRFAMAQREVGVAIGEPPAQKGYTPSVFAMLPKLMERTGTSDKGSITAFYTVLVDGDDFNEPIADTTRGILDGHIVLSRDLANKNHYPSIDVLNSLSRLMNEIASKEDIKIASFARDMLAEYREAEDLINIGAYASGTNKKIDEAIYYHEHIINFLKQGINEKSSFNETISSLRRVFE
;
A
#
# COMPACT_ATOMS: atom_id res chain seq x y z
N MET A 1 -6.04 -12.84 -9.79
CA MET A 1 -6.38 -12.20 -8.51
C MET A 1 -6.87 -13.27 -7.56
N MET A 2 -6.42 -13.25 -6.31
CA MET A 2 -6.85 -14.16 -5.25
C MET A 2 -7.44 -13.35 -4.09
N ASP A 3 -8.70 -13.64 -3.75
CA ASP A 3 -9.43 -12.96 -2.68
C ASP A 3 -10.06 -13.98 -1.71
N SER A 4 -9.50 -14.24 -0.53
CA SER A 4 -8.29 -13.65 0.09
C SER A 4 -7.31 -14.71 0.56
N VAL A 5 -6.03 -14.33 0.67
CA VAL A 5 -4.99 -15.18 1.28
C VAL A 5 -5.30 -15.46 2.75
N THR A 6 -5.91 -14.51 3.46
CA THR A 6 -6.35 -14.70 4.85
C THR A 6 -7.35 -15.87 4.96
N ARG A 7 -8.37 -15.92 4.11
CA ARG A 7 -9.34 -17.03 4.13
C ARG A 7 -8.71 -18.37 3.74
N PHE A 8 -7.75 -18.36 2.81
CA PHE A 8 -6.97 -19.55 2.49
C PHE A 8 -6.16 -20.05 3.69
N ALA A 9 -5.47 -19.15 4.39
CA ALA A 9 -4.71 -19.46 5.59
C ALA A 9 -5.60 -19.99 6.73
N MET A 10 -6.78 -19.38 6.93
CA MET A 10 -7.77 -19.87 7.90
C MET A 10 -8.25 -21.28 7.56
N ALA A 11 -8.55 -21.57 6.30
CA ALA A 11 -8.95 -22.91 5.88
C ALA A 11 -7.84 -23.94 6.14
N GLN A 12 -6.58 -23.60 5.80
CA GLN A 12 -5.45 -24.48 6.07
C GLN A 12 -5.21 -24.68 7.58
N ARG A 13 -5.45 -23.66 8.40
CA ARG A 13 -5.40 -23.78 9.87
C ARG A 13 -6.38 -24.84 10.37
N GLU A 14 -7.64 -24.80 9.91
CA GLU A 14 -8.65 -25.78 10.33
C GLU A 14 -8.26 -27.21 9.92
N VAL A 15 -7.70 -27.39 8.72
CA VAL A 15 -7.16 -28.68 8.27
C VAL A 15 -5.99 -29.13 9.14
N GLY A 16 -5.04 -28.24 9.42
CA GLY A 16 -3.87 -28.52 10.27
C GLY A 16 -4.28 -28.95 11.68
N VAL A 17 -5.22 -28.24 12.29
CA VAL A 17 -5.77 -28.59 13.62
C VAL A 17 -6.45 -29.96 13.57
N ALA A 18 -7.24 -30.25 12.53
CA ALA A 18 -7.94 -31.52 12.39
C ALA A 18 -7.01 -32.74 12.29
N ILE A 19 -5.80 -32.55 11.74
CA ILE A 19 -4.78 -33.62 11.64
C ILE A 19 -3.80 -33.62 12.83
N GLY A 20 -4.02 -32.77 13.83
CA GLY A 20 -3.25 -32.75 15.07
C GLY A 20 -1.99 -31.87 15.06
N GLU A 21 -1.85 -30.92 14.13
CA GLU A 21 -0.77 -29.94 14.20
C GLU A 21 -0.95 -29.02 15.43
N PRO A 22 0.13 -28.74 16.18
CA PRO A 22 0.05 -27.80 17.29
C PRO A 22 -0.19 -26.37 16.78
N PRO A 23 -0.91 -25.52 17.53
CA PRO A 23 -0.99 -24.11 17.21
C PRO A 23 0.38 -23.45 17.39
N ALA A 24 0.77 -22.62 16.43
CA ALA A 24 1.98 -21.80 16.49
C ALA A 24 1.61 -20.32 16.71
N GLN A 25 1.96 -19.43 15.79
CA GLN A 25 1.77 -17.99 15.95
C GLN A 25 0.29 -17.58 15.87
N LYS A 26 -0.20 -16.91 16.93
CA LYS A 26 -1.60 -16.47 17.11
C LYS A 26 -2.64 -17.55 16.70
N GLY A 27 -2.34 -18.83 16.95
CA GLY A 27 -3.25 -19.95 16.67
C GLY A 27 -3.19 -20.54 15.25
N TYR A 28 -2.38 -20.00 14.33
CA TYR A 28 -2.14 -20.65 13.02
C TYR A 28 -1.22 -21.86 13.16
N THR A 29 -1.46 -22.90 12.37
CA THR A 29 -0.61 -24.11 12.36
C THR A 29 0.64 -23.91 11.50
N PRO A 30 1.74 -24.63 11.77
CA PRO A 30 2.97 -24.54 10.97
C PRO A 30 2.77 -24.75 9.47
N SER A 31 1.86 -25.64 9.06
CA SER A 31 1.57 -25.89 7.65
C SER A 31 1.06 -24.68 6.89
N VAL A 32 0.37 -23.74 7.56
CA VAL A 32 -0.08 -22.47 6.95
C VAL A 32 1.13 -21.70 6.40
N PHE A 33 2.12 -21.46 7.26
CA PHE A 33 3.32 -20.71 6.90
C PHE A 33 4.20 -21.45 5.88
N ALA A 34 4.20 -22.78 5.90
CA ALA A 34 4.89 -23.59 4.90
C ALA A 34 4.19 -23.58 3.51
N MET A 35 2.89 -23.28 3.46
CA MET A 35 2.11 -23.24 2.21
C MET A 35 2.08 -21.87 1.55
N LEU A 36 2.18 -20.78 2.31
CA LEU A 36 2.12 -19.42 1.75
C LEU A 36 3.21 -19.17 0.68
N PRO A 37 4.51 -19.44 0.91
CA PRO A 37 5.53 -19.28 -0.13
C PRO A 37 5.25 -20.17 -1.35
N LYS A 38 4.92 -21.44 -1.14
CA LYS A 38 4.61 -22.40 -2.22
C LYS A 38 3.46 -21.95 -3.11
N LEU A 39 2.49 -21.23 -2.55
CA LEU A 39 1.39 -20.65 -3.30
C LEU A 39 1.85 -19.43 -4.10
N MET A 40 2.50 -18.48 -3.44
CA MET A 40 2.83 -17.16 -4.00
C MET A 40 3.96 -17.22 -5.03
N GLU A 41 4.98 -18.05 -4.80
CA GLU A 41 6.15 -18.20 -5.69
C GLU A 41 5.83 -18.90 -7.02
N ARG A 42 4.60 -19.39 -7.20
CA ARG A 42 4.13 -19.90 -8.51
C ARG A 42 3.81 -18.79 -9.50
N THR A 43 3.78 -17.55 -9.04
CA THR A 43 3.51 -16.36 -9.85
C THR A 43 4.81 -15.62 -10.13
N GLY A 44 4.88 -14.91 -11.27
CA GLY A 44 6.13 -14.31 -11.75
C GLY A 44 6.29 -14.41 -13.27
N THR A 45 7.48 -14.09 -13.76
CA THR A 45 7.84 -14.17 -15.18
C THR A 45 8.42 -15.54 -15.54
N SER A 46 8.25 -15.97 -16.78
CA SER A 46 8.84 -17.17 -17.35
C SER A 46 9.33 -16.93 -18.78
N ASP A 47 9.97 -17.95 -19.37
CA ASP A 47 10.41 -17.95 -20.77
C ASP A 47 9.26 -17.84 -21.78
N LYS A 48 8.04 -18.20 -21.38
CA LYS A 48 6.86 -18.29 -22.27
C LYS A 48 5.71 -17.38 -21.87
N GLY A 49 5.85 -16.58 -20.82
CA GLY A 49 4.79 -15.68 -20.37
C GLY A 49 5.04 -15.13 -18.97
N SER A 50 4.00 -14.57 -18.37
CA SER A 50 4.07 -14.07 -16.99
C SER A 50 2.71 -14.16 -16.31
N ILE A 51 2.75 -14.21 -14.97
CA ILE A 51 1.58 -14.14 -14.11
C ILE A 51 1.83 -13.02 -13.10
N THR A 52 1.15 -11.89 -13.26
CA THR A 52 1.06 -10.84 -12.23
C THR A 52 -0.11 -11.15 -11.32
N ALA A 53 0.16 -11.25 -10.02
CA ALA A 53 -0.85 -11.63 -9.04
C ALA A 53 -1.15 -10.52 -8.04
N PHE A 54 -2.43 -10.33 -7.76
CA PHE A 54 -2.92 -9.54 -6.65
C PHE A 54 -3.50 -10.49 -5.60
N TYR A 55 -3.00 -10.38 -4.38
CA TYR A 55 -3.42 -11.14 -3.22
C TYR A 55 -4.05 -10.18 -2.22
N THR A 56 -5.34 -10.32 -1.96
CA THR A 56 -5.97 -9.54 -0.89
C THR A 56 -5.66 -10.20 0.46
N VAL A 57 -5.39 -9.35 1.44
CA VAL A 57 -5.18 -9.76 2.83
C VAL A 57 -6.17 -8.98 3.67
N LEU A 58 -7.00 -9.71 4.42
CA LEU A 58 -7.93 -9.14 5.38
C LEU A 58 -7.21 -8.97 6.70
N VAL A 59 -7.10 -7.73 7.17
CA VAL A 59 -6.44 -7.36 8.41
C VAL A 59 -7.53 -6.97 9.42
N ASP A 60 -7.54 -7.62 10.58
CA ASP A 60 -8.48 -7.29 11.64
C ASP A 60 -7.99 -6.07 12.42
N GLY A 61 -8.91 -5.13 12.72
CA GLY A 61 -8.59 -3.91 13.47
C GLY A 61 -7.44 -3.06 12.94
N ASP A 62 -7.11 -3.16 11.65
CA ASP A 62 -5.96 -2.49 11.01
C ASP A 62 -4.59 -2.91 11.61
N ASP A 63 -4.51 -4.07 12.30
CA ASP A 63 -3.27 -4.65 12.84
C ASP A 63 -2.44 -5.35 11.76
N PHE A 64 -1.63 -4.58 11.03
CA PHE A 64 -0.71 -5.11 10.03
C PHE A 64 0.37 -6.05 10.60
N ASN A 65 0.54 -6.14 11.93
CA ASN A 65 1.49 -7.07 12.55
C ASN A 65 0.87 -8.45 12.84
N GLU A 66 -0.34 -8.71 12.33
CA GLU A 66 -0.90 -10.06 12.37
C GLU A 66 -0.10 -11.04 11.47
N PRO A 67 0.04 -12.32 11.86
CA PRO A 67 0.99 -13.24 11.25
C PRO A 67 0.84 -13.43 9.73
N ILE A 68 -0.37 -13.43 9.19
CA ILE A 68 -0.61 -13.65 7.77
C ILE A 68 -0.22 -12.42 6.96
N ALA A 69 -0.62 -11.23 7.38
CA ALA A 69 -0.24 -9.96 6.77
C ALA A 69 1.28 -9.77 6.81
N ASP A 70 1.90 -10.03 7.96
CA ASP A 70 3.35 -9.90 8.10
C ASP A 70 4.11 -10.88 7.20
N THR A 71 3.75 -12.17 7.26
CA THR A 71 4.37 -13.21 6.42
C THR A 71 4.18 -12.90 4.94
N THR A 72 2.96 -12.52 4.54
CA THR A 72 2.64 -12.19 3.14
C THR A 72 3.43 -10.98 2.66
N ARG A 73 3.59 -9.93 3.49
CA ARG A 73 4.42 -8.76 3.17
C ARG A 73 5.90 -9.11 3.05
N GLY A 74 6.37 -10.09 3.82
CA GLY A 74 7.73 -10.64 3.69
C GLY A 74 7.97 -11.29 2.33
N ILE A 75 6.99 -12.08 1.86
CA ILE A 75 7.09 -12.87 0.62
C ILE A 75 6.87 -12.02 -0.64
N LEU A 76 5.90 -11.11 -0.65
CA LEU A 76 5.49 -10.38 -1.84
C LEU A 76 6.42 -9.21 -2.19
N ASP A 77 6.42 -8.82 -3.48
CA ASP A 77 7.23 -7.74 -4.05
C ASP A 77 6.65 -6.33 -3.83
N GLY A 78 5.60 -6.20 -3.04
CA GLY A 78 4.92 -4.94 -2.78
C GLY A 78 3.62 -5.14 -2.03
N HIS A 79 3.04 -4.04 -1.57
CA HIS A 79 1.74 -4.02 -0.91
C HIS A 79 1.07 -2.68 -1.10
N ILE A 80 -0.26 -2.72 -1.19
CA ILE A 80 -1.14 -1.54 -1.25
C ILE A 80 -2.01 -1.59 -0.01
N VAL A 81 -1.85 -0.61 0.87
CA VAL A 81 -2.63 -0.47 2.10
C VAL A 81 -3.87 0.36 1.81
N LEU A 82 -5.04 -0.17 2.18
CA LEU A 82 -6.29 0.56 2.15
C LEU A 82 -6.58 1.10 3.55
N SER A 83 -6.73 2.42 3.68
CA SER A 83 -7.00 3.09 4.96
C SER A 83 -8.48 3.34 5.16
N ARG A 84 -8.97 2.98 6.36
CA ARG A 84 -10.33 3.29 6.81
C ARG A 84 -10.54 4.80 6.98
N ASP A 85 -9.52 5.53 7.44
CA ASP A 85 -9.61 6.98 7.64
C ASP A 85 -9.78 7.71 6.30
N LEU A 86 -9.07 7.28 5.26
CA LEU A 86 -9.25 7.81 3.91
C LEU A 86 -10.66 7.52 3.37
N ALA A 87 -11.16 6.29 3.57
CA ALA A 87 -12.52 5.93 3.17
C ALA A 87 -13.58 6.78 3.90
N ASN A 88 -13.43 7.00 5.21
CA ASN A 88 -14.32 7.86 6.00
C ASN A 88 -14.30 9.33 5.53
N LYS A 89 -13.18 9.79 4.97
CA LYS A 89 -13.03 11.11 4.34
C LYS A 89 -13.53 11.17 2.88
N ASN A 90 -14.22 10.13 2.39
CA ASN A 90 -14.63 9.98 0.98
C ASN A 90 -13.46 10.09 -0.02
N HIS A 91 -12.27 9.65 0.39
CA HIS A 91 -11.10 9.55 -0.49
C HIS A 91 -11.11 8.16 -1.13
N TYR A 92 -11.33 8.12 -2.45
CA TYR A 92 -11.32 6.89 -3.24
C TYR A 92 -10.44 7.02 -4.49
N PRO A 93 -9.61 6.00 -4.81
CA PRO A 93 -9.33 4.79 -4.02
C PRO A 93 -8.69 5.12 -2.66
N SER A 94 -9.10 4.42 -1.58
CA SER A 94 -8.67 4.74 -0.20
C SER A 94 -7.26 4.22 0.11
N ILE A 95 -6.30 4.47 -0.79
CA ILE A 95 -4.93 3.94 -0.70
C ILE A 95 -4.09 4.86 0.18
N ASP A 96 -3.52 4.31 1.25
CA ASP A 96 -2.49 4.98 2.02
C ASP A 96 -1.15 4.84 1.29
N VAL A 97 -0.80 5.86 0.52
CA VAL A 97 0.42 5.88 -0.29
C VAL A 97 1.66 5.77 0.60
N LEU A 98 1.70 6.43 1.75
CA LEU A 98 2.87 6.45 2.62
C LEU A 98 3.16 5.07 3.24
N ASN A 99 2.10 4.31 3.55
CA ASN A 99 2.19 2.94 4.05
C ASN A 99 2.14 1.86 2.94
N SER A 100 2.16 2.26 1.66
CA SER A 100 2.22 1.36 0.50
C SER A 100 3.58 1.41 -0.18
N LEU A 101 3.95 0.30 -0.85
CA LEU A 101 5.25 0.17 -1.52
C LEU A 101 5.16 -0.79 -2.71
N SER A 102 5.90 -0.47 -3.78
CA SER A 102 6.30 -1.41 -4.82
C SER A 102 7.83 -1.56 -4.81
N ARG A 103 8.35 -2.77 -4.58
CA ARG A 103 9.82 -3.02 -4.56
C ARG A 103 10.44 -2.93 -5.96
N LEU A 104 9.63 -3.16 -7.01
CA LEU A 104 10.08 -3.14 -8.40
C LEU A 104 10.13 -1.73 -8.99
N MET A 105 9.61 -0.70 -8.31
CA MET A 105 9.52 0.66 -8.87
C MET A 105 10.87 1.18 -9.36
N ASN A 106 11.95 0.95 -8.61
CA ASN A 106 13.29 1.40 -8.97
C ASN A 106 13.88 0.68 -10.18
N GLU A 107 13.35 -0.49 -10.53
CA GLU A 107 13.83 -1.29 -11.66
C GLU A 107 13.07 -0.97 -12.96
N ILE A 108 11.81 -0.54 -12.84
CA ILE A 108 10.89 -0.41 -13.98
C ILE A 108 10.57 1.04 -14.37
N ALA A 109 10.69 1.99 -13.43
CA ALA A 109 10.35 3.39 -13.68
C ALA A 109 11.58 4.22 -14.06
N SER A 110 11.36 5.33 -14.78
CA SER A 110 12.44 6.26 -15.11
C SER A 110 12.92 7.00 -13.86
N LYS A 111 14.19 7.43 -13.84
CA LYS A 111 14.74 8.21 -12.72
C LYS A 111 13.99 9.53 -12.47
N GLU A 112 13.47 10.13 -13.53
CA GLU A 112 12.72 11.38 -13.45
C GLU A 112 11.34 11.17 -12.80
N ASP A 113 10.65 10.09 -13.19
CA ASP A 113 9.35 9.72 -12.61
C ASP A 113 9.49 9.30 -11.14
N ILE A 114 10.56 8.58 -10.82
CA ILE A 114 10.89 8.24 -9.42
C ILE A 114 11.12 9.50 -8.60
N LYS A 115 11.90 10.46 -9.13
CA LYS A 115 12.22 11.71 -8.42
C LYS A 115 10.96 12.49 -8.06
N ILE A 116 10.02 12.62 -9.00
CA ILE A 116 8.81 13.38 -8.75
C ILE A 116 7.81 12.65 -7.84
N ALA A 117 7.70 11.33 -7.97
CA ALA A 117 6.91 10.52 -7.05
C ALA A 117 7.47 10.57 -5.62
N SER A 118 8.79 10.53 -5.46
CA SER A 118 9.44 10.71 -4.15
C SER A 118 9.15 12.09 -3.56
N PHE A 119 9.26 13.15 -4.36
CA PHE A 119 8.93 14.50 -3.89
C PHE A 119 7.48 14.63 -3.43
N ALA A 120 6.52 14.04 -4.16
CA ALA A 120 5.12 13.98 -3.73
C ALA A 120 4.93 13.25 -2.40
N ARG A 121 5.65 12.14 -2.19
CA ARG A 121 5.63 11.40 -0.93
C ARG A 121 6.24 12.21 0.22
N ASP A 122 7.34 12.93 -0.04
CA ASP A 122 7.97 13.81 0.95
C ASP A 122 7.00 14.89 1.41
N MET A 123 6.31 15.55 0.48
CA MET A 123 5.29 16.58 0.82
C MET A 123 4.10 15.99 1.58
N LEU A 124 3.62 14.80 1.21
CA LEU A 124 2.57 14.12 1.97
C LEU A 124 3.02 13.77 3.39
N ALA A 125 4.26 13.31 3.55
CA ALA A 125 4.81 12.93 4.87
C ALA A 125 4.98 14.16 5.76
N GLU A 126 5.59 15.23 5.24
CA GLU A 126 5.78 16.50 5.96
C GLU A 126 4.43 17.11 6.37
N TYR A 127 3.42 17.06 5.50
CA TYR A 127 2.07 17.48 5.87
C TYR A 127 1.49 16.63 7.01
N ARG A 128 1.60 15.29 6.90
CA ARG A 128 1.06 14.36 7.91
C ARG A 128 1.72 14.55 9.27
N GLU A 129 3.02 14.80 9.32
CA GLU A 129 3.74 15.08 10.56
C GLU A 129 3.30 16.39 11.23
N ALA A 130 2.83 17.37 10.44
CA ALA A 130 2.36 18.67 10.92
C ALA A 130 0.82 18.78 11.03
N GLU A 131 0.05 17.79 10.58
CA GLU A 131 -1.41 17.84 10.40
C GLU A 131 -2.13 18.29 11.69
N ASP A 132 -1.74 17.74 12.84
CA ASP A 132 -2.34 18.09 14.13
C ASP A 132 -2.12 19.58 14.48
N LEU A 133 -0.90 20.10 14.31
CA LEU A 133 -0.55 21.50 14.59
C LEU A 133 -1.26 22.46 13.64
N ILE A 134 -1.41 22.06 12.38
CA ILE A 134 -2.13 22.83 11.36
C ILE A 134 -3.62 22.89 11.72
N ASN A 135 -4.23 21.75 12.06
CA ASN A 135 -5.67 21.63 12.34
C ASN A 135 -6.10 22.42 13.59
N ILE A 136 -5.25 22.51 14.61
CA ILE A 136 -5.52 23.33 15.81
C ILE A 136 -5.13 24.81 15.64
N GLY A 137 -4.60 25.20 14.47
CA GLY A 137 -4.16 26.57 14.18
C GLY A 137 -2.90 27.00 14.92
N ALA A 138 -2.10 26.06 15.44
CA ALA A 138 -0.87 26.35 16.17
C ALA A 138 0.36 26.52 15.26
N TYR A 139 0.27 26.10 13.99
CA TYR A 139 1.35 26.31 13.01
C TYR A 139 1.31 27.74 12.45
N ALA A 140 2.45 28.43 12.50
CA ALA A 140 2.63 29.75 11.92
C ALA A 140 3.41 29.66 10.60
N SER A 141 2.83 30.20 9.52
CA SER A 141 3.47 30.17 8.20
C SER A 141 4.81 30.93 8.19
N GLY A 142 5.78 30.43 7.43
CA GLY A 142 7.13 30.97 7.33
C GLY A 142 8.09 30.46 8.41
N THR A 143 7.61 29.68 9.38
CA THR A 143 8.47 29.09 10.42
C THR A 143 9.23 27.86 9.94
N ASN A 144 8.68 27.14 8.96
CA ASN A 144 9.35 26.01 8.34
C ASN A 144 8.95 25.89 6.86
N LYS A 145 9.89 26.22 5.97
CA LYS A 145 9.70 26.21 4.52
C LYS A 145 9.15 24.88 3.98
N LYS A 146 9.56 23.75 4.55
CA LYS A 146 9.10 22.42 4.10
C LYS A 146 7.64 22.17 4.45
N ILE A 147 7.21 22.58 5.65
CA ILE A 147 5.81 22.47 6.06
C ILE A 147 4.96 23.46 5.25
N ASP A 148 5.46 24.67 5.01
CA ASP A 148 4.78 25.63 4.14
C ASP A 148 4.57 25.06 2.71
N GLU A 149 5.60 24.46 2.11
CA GLU A 149 5.50 23.78 0.81
C GLU A 149 4.53 22.59 0.86
N ALA A 150 4.60 21.77 1.92
CA ALA A 150 3.70 20.63 2.10
C ALA A 150 2.23 21.06 2.21
N ILE A 151 1.93 22.12 2.96
CA ILE A 151 0.59 22.73 3.05
C ILE A 151 0.12 23.21 1.68
N TYR A 152 0.99 23.91 0.95
CA TYR A 152 0.69 24.44 -0.37
C TYR A 152 0.32 23.34 -1.38
N TYR A 153 1.10 22.26 -1.43
CA TYR A 153 0.87 21.16 -2.39
C TYR A 153 -0.17 20.15 -1.93
N HIS A 154 -0.58 20.15 -0.65
CA HIS A 154 -1.39 19.07 -0.08
C HIS A 154 -2.67 18.79 -0.86
N GLU A 155 -3.50 19.82 -1.11
CA GLU A 155 -4.76 19.62 -1.83
C GLU A 155 -4.54 19.13 -3.27
N HIS A 156 -3.51 19.65 -3.95
CA HIS A 156 -3.18 19.23 -5.31
C HIS A 156 -2.77 17.75 -5.37
N ILE A 157 -1.97 17.29 -4.41
CA ILE A 157 -1.59 15.88 -4.30
C ILE A 157 -2.81 15.02 -3.96
N ILE A 158 -3.65 15.43 -3.00
CA ILE A 158 -4.85 14.68 -2.62
C ILE A 158 -5.82 14.55 -3.81
N ASN A 159 -5.97 15.59 -4.62
CA ASN A 159 -6.80 15.54 -5.81
C ASN A 159 -6.21 14.61 -6.88
N PHE A 160 -4.89 14.59 -7.05
CA PHE A 160 -4.21 13.63 -7.94
C PHE A 160 -4.41 12.17 -7.49
N LEU A 161 -4.48 11.90 -6.18
CA LEU A 161 -4.65 10.55 -5.65
C LEU A 161 -6.09 10.02 -5.71
N LYS A 162 -7.08 10.90 -5.89
CA LYS A 162 -8.48 10.51 -6.05
C LYS A 162 -8.79 10.19 -7.51
N GLN A 163 -9.57 9.14 -7.72
CA GLN A 163 -9.97 8.70 -9.05
C GLN A 163 -11.35 8.05 -9.02
N GLY A 164 -12.23 8.41 -9.96
CA GLY A 164 -13.53 7.77 -10.13
C GLY A 164 -13.41 6.33 -10.64
N ILE A 165 -14.37 5.45 -10.31
CA ILE A 165 -14.36 4.02 -10.73
C ILE A 165 -14.29 3.86 -12.27
N ASN A 166 -14.94 4.77 -13.00
CA ASN A 166 -14.98 4.75 -14.47
C ASN A 166 -13.94 5.69 -15.10
N GLU A 167 -13.20 6.43 -14.29
CA GLU A 167 -12.14 7.31 -14.76
C GLU A 167 -10.91 6.47 -15.11
N LYS A 168 -10.31 6.76 -16.26
CA LYS A 168 -9.15 6.04 -16.76
C LYS A 168 -8.07 7.05 -17.08
N SER A 169 -6.83 6.67 -16.78
CA SER A 169 -5.65 7.45 -17.14
C SER A 169 -4.61 6.49 -17.71
N SER A 170 -4.04 6.85 -18.86
CA SER A 170 -2.86 6.17 -19.38
C SER A 170 -1.64 6.47 -18.52
N PHE A 171 -0.59 5.67 -18.64
CA PHE A 171 0.66 5.91 -17.92
C PHE A 171 1.22 7.32 -18.16
N ASN A 172 1.27 7.74 -19.42
CA ASN A 172 1.79 9.07 -19.79
C ASN A 172 0.93 10.20 -19.21
N GLU A 173 -0.40 10.07 -19.27
CA GLU A 173 -1.31 11.06 -18.67
C GLU A 173 -1.16 11.14 -17.15
N THR A 174 -0.98 10.00 -16.47
CA THR A 174 -0.76 9.95 -15.02
C THR A 174 0.53 10.65 -14.64
N ILE A 175 1.64 10.35 -15.32
CA ILE A 175 2.93 10.99 -15.05
C ILE A 175 2.90 12.48 -15.34
N SER A 176 2.31 12.89 -16.47
CA SER A 176 2.13 14.32 -16.77
C SER A 176 1.24 15.02 -15.73
N SER A 177 0.21 14.36 -15.23
CA SER A 177 -0.67 14.92 -14.19
C SER A 177 0.07 15.08 -12.87
N LEU A 178 0.91 14.12 -12.49
CA LEU A 178 1.78 14.23 -11.31
C LEU A 178 2.79 15.37 -11.45
N ARG A 179 3.33 15.61 -12.66
CA ARG A 179 4.22 16.75 -12.93
C ARG A 179 3.54 18.08 -12.72
N ARG A 180 2.33 18.23 -13.25
CA ARG A 180 1.51 19.44 -13.09
C ARG A 180 1.10 19.77 -11.65
N VAL A 181 1.21 18.83 -10.71
CA VAL A 181 0.99 19.11 -9.28
C VAL A 181 2.05 20.09 -8.74
N PHE A 182 3.25 20.11 -9.34
CA PHE A 182 4.41 20.86 -8.87
C PHE A 182 4.87 21.97 -9.81
N GLU A 183 4.10 22.24 -10.87
CA GLU A 183 4.29 23.37 -11.79
C GLU A 183 3.46 24.58 -11.35
#